data_AF-A0A820R2M3-F1
#
_entry.id   AF-A0A820R2M3-F1
#
_cell.length_a   1.000
_cell.length_b   1.000
_cell.length_c   1.000
_cell.angle_alpha   90.00
_cell.angle_beta   90.00
_cell.angle_gamma   90.00
#
_symmetry.space_group_name_H-M   'P 1'
#
loop_
_entity.id
_entity.type
_entity.pdbx_description
1 polymer ?
#
loop_
_entity_poly.entity_id
_entity_poly.type
_entity_poly.pdbx_seq_one_letter_code
_entity_poly.pdbx_strand_id
1 'polypeptide(L)'
;MLIIKGRVFPVLTIRPHTFETKTITPARREFDSYSELEKFVRYSIDPIVIPGVTTHFGFDWMGNIGHSLWDALYPAYVALIRFPPRHVRPFRILAALRQCSGCHDEEIVSRFAGVGLLKQYVLNDMSVGNWFVFDELVMGCG
;
A
#
# COMPACT_ATOMS: atom_id res chain seq x y z
N MET A 1 0.76 -8.41 -14.43
CA MET A 1 -0.67 -8.04 -14.59
C MET A 1 -1.50 -9.31 -14.61
N LEU A 2 -2.51 -9.42 -13.75
CA LEU A 2 -3.40 -10.60 -13.68
C LEU A 2 -4.68 -10.27 -14.48
N ILE A 3 -5.10 -11.16 -15.37
CA ILE A 3 -6.27 -10.97 -16.24
C ILE A 3 -7.12 -12.22 -16.18
N ILE A 4 -8.45 -12.06 -16.09
CA ILE A 4 -9.40 -13.17 -16.26
C ILE A 4 -10.01 -13.08 -17.65
N LYS A 5 -9.93 -14.14 -18.46
CA LYS A 5 -10.58 -14.18 -19.77
C LYS A 5 -12.10 -14.13 -19.64
N GLY A 6 -12.75 -13.32 -20.47
CA GLY A 6 -14.22 -13.28 -20.60
C GLY A 6 -14.94 -12.13 -19.88
N ARG A 7 -14.27 -11.30 -19.07
CA ARG A 7 -14.84 -10.04 -18.54
C ARG A 7 -13.79 -8.92 -18.46
N VAL A 8 -14.14 -7.75 -19.00
CA VAL A 8 -13.40 -6.51 -18.78
C VAL A 8 -13.75 -6.01 -17.39
N PHE A 9 -12.86 -6.22 -16.40
CA PHE A 9 -12.98 -5.52 -15.13
C PHE A 9 -12.74 -4.01 -15.38
N PRO A 10 -13.46 -3.10 -14.69
CA PRO A 10 -13.09 -1.69 -14.71
C PRO A 10 -11.60 -1.57 -14.34
N VAL A 11 -10.91 -0.60 -14.94
CA VAL A 11 -9.45 -0.36 -14.90
C VAL A 11 -8.84 -0.26 -13.47
N LEU A 12 -9.65 -0.39 -12.42
CA LEU A 12 -9.31 -0.13 -11.02
C LEU A 12 -8.96 -1.36 -10.19
N THR A 13 -9.07 -2.59 -10.68
CA THR A 13 -9.05 -3.76 -9.76
C THR A 13 -7.65 -4.32 -9.48
N ILE A 14 -6.66 -4.09 -10.34
CA ILE A 14 -5.30 -4.64 -10.18
C ILE A 14 -4.27 -3.64 -10.70
N ARG A 15 -3.64 -2.88 -9.81
CA ARG A 15 -2.45 -2.08 -10.13
C ARG A 15 -1.20 -2.90 -9.77
N PRO A 16 -0.47 -3.47 -10.74
CA PRO A 16 0.90 -3.85 -10.46
C PRO A 16 1.71 -2.56 -10.20
N HIS A 17 2.62 -2.59 -9.23
CA HIS A 17 3.47 -1.43 -8.89
C HIS A 17 2.71 -0.22 -8.35
N THR A 18 1.71 -0.44 -7.48
CA THR A 18 0.98 0.63 -6.76
C THR A 18 1.88 1.67 -6.08
N PHE A 19 3.15 1.29 -5.83
CA PHE A 19 4.16 2.03 -5.09
C PHE A 19 5.37 2.48 -5.95
N GLU A 20 5.22 2.45 -7.29
CA GLU A 20 6.16 2.86 -8.36
C GLU A 20 7.50 2.10 -8.49
N THR A 21 7.67 1.42 -9.63
CA THR A 21 8.95 1.30 -10.36
C THR A 21 8.63 1.29 -11.87
N LYS A 22 8.92 2.40 -12.57
CA LYS A 22 8.61 2.61 -14.01
C LYS A 22 9.35 1.66 -14.97
N THR A 23 10.19 0.77 -14.47
CA THR A 23 11.17 -0.01 -15.26
C THR A 23 10.87 -1.51 -15.33
N ILE A 24 9.92 -2.04 -14.55
CA ILE A 24 9.62 -3.47 -14.52
C ILE A 24 8.26 -3.71 -15.16
N THR A 25 8.25 -4.35 -16.33
CA THR A 25 7.02 -4.89 -16.92
C THR A 25 6.69 -6.19 -16.19
N PRO A 26 5.62 -6.25 -15.40
CA PRO A 26 5.28 -7.45 -14.65
C PRO A 26 4.88 -8.57 -15.61
N ALA A 27 5.33 -9.80 -15.34
CA ALA A 27 4.92 -10.95 -16.12
C ALA A 27 3.38 -11.02 -16.19
N ARG A 28 2.85 -11.03 -17.42
CA ARG A 28 1.42 -11.19 -17.67
C ARG A 28 1.05 -12.64 -17.35
N ARG A 29 0.04 -12.83 -16.50
CA ARG A 29 -0.59 -14.13 -16.27
C ARG A 29 -2.08 -14.01 -16.53
N GLU A 30 -2.57 -14.90 -17.37
CA GLU A 30 -3.98 -15.01 -17.72
C GLU A 30 -4.56 -16.23 -17.04
N PHE A 31 -5.78 -16.09 -16.54
CA PHE A 31 -6.57 -17.15 -15.93
C PHE A 31 -7.86 -17.29 -16.72
N ASP A 32 -8.33 -18.53 -16.89
CA ASP A 32 -9.56 -18.81 -17.64
C ASP A 32 -10.81 -18.57 -16.75
N SER A 33 -10.65 -18.46 -15.43
CA SER A 33 -11.73 -18.14 -14.50
C SER A 33 -11.26 -17.42 -13.22
N TYR A 34 -12.22 -16.85 -12.48
CA TYR A 34 -11.96 -16.31 -11.14
C TYR A 34 -11.53 -17.40 -10.15
N SER A 35 -12.06 -18.62 -10.27
CA SER A 35 -11.65 -19.73 -9.40
C SER A 35 -10.17 -20.09 -9.59
N GLU A 36 -9.67 -20.03 -10.83
CA GLU A 36 -8.25 -20.25 -11.11
C GLU A 36 -7.38 -19.12 -10.57
N LEU A 37 -7.79 -17.86 -10.74
CA LEU A 37 -7.12 -16.72 -10.13
C LEU A 37 -7.08 -16.87 -8.60
N GLU A 38 -8.20 -17.20 -7.97
CA GLU A 38 -8.30 -17.38 -6.53
C GLU A 38 -7.39 -18.52 -6.05
N LYS A 39 -7.42 -19.67 -6.73
CA LYS A 39 -6.53 -20.80 -6.40
C LYS A 39 -5.05 -20.40 -6.55
N PHE A 40 -4.72 -19.66 -7.61
CA PHE A 40 -3.37 -19.19 -7.85
C PHE A 40 -2.89 -18.25 -6.74
N VAL A 41 -3.69 -17.24 -6.40
CA VAL A 41 -3.36 -16.29 -5.34
C VAL A 41 -3.26 -17.01 -3.98
N ARG A 42 -4.24 -17.85 -3.64
CA ARG A 42 -4.29 -18.50 -2.31
C ARG A 42 -3.29 -19.62 -2.12
N TYR A 43 -3.00 -20.42 -3.15
CA TYR A 43 -2.26 -21.68 -2.98
C TYR A 43 -0.96 -21.75 -3.76
N SER A 44 -0.77 -20.96 -4.82
CA SER A 44 0.48 -20.96 -5.58
C SER A 44 1.41 -19.81 -5.17
N ILE A 45 0.83 -18.64 -4.90
CA ILE A 45 1.58 -17.48 -4.43
C ILE A 45 1.78 -17.50 -2.92
N ASP A 46 0.74 -17.89 -2.18
CA ASP A 46 0.72 -17.91 -0.71
C ASP A 46 1.19 -16.57 -0.10
N PRO A 47 0.44 -15.47 -0.32
CA PRO A 47 0.88 -14.14 0.04
C PRO A 47 0.90 -13.93 1.54
N ILE A 48 1.80 -13.05 1.99
CA ILE A 48 1.80 -12.51 3.33
C ILE A 48 0.59 -11.60 3.48
N VAL A 49 -0.36 -12.01 4.31
CA VAL A 49 -1.56 -11.22 4.63
C VAL A 49 -1.22 -10.18 5.69
N ILE A 50 -1.51 -8.92 5.40
CA ILE A 50 -1.36 -7.77 6.29
C ILE A 50 -2.76 -7.42 6.81
N PRO A 51 -3.08 -7.80 8.06
CA PRO A 51 -4.44 -7.68 8.56
C PRO A 51 -4.78 -6.26 8.98
N GLY A 52 -6.09 -5.98 8.97
CA GLY A 52 -6.68 -4.74 9.44
C GLY A 52 -6.53 -3.55 8.50
N VAL A 53 -6.86 -2.35 9.00
CA VAL A 53 -6.81 -1.12 8.21
C VAL A 53 -5.36 -0.66 8.06
N THR A 54 -4.91 -0.51 6.83
CA THR A 54 -3.64 0.15 6.51
C THR A 54 -3.91 1.42 5.72
N THR A 55 -3.36 2.54 6.16
CA THR A 55 -3.38 3.79 5.39
C THR A 55 -2.05 3.99 4.69
N HIS A 56 -2.08 4.34 3.41
CA HIS A 56 -0.90 4.57 2.60
C HIS A 56 -0.83 6.00 2.09
N PHE A 57 0.36 6.57 2.16
CA PHE A 57 0.68 7.88 1.62
C PHE A 57 2.17 7.99 1.25
N GLY A 58 2.46 8.94 0.38
CA GLY A 58 3.80 9.43 0.12
C GLY A 58 3.79 10.96 0.13
N PHE A 59 4.97 11.54 0.27
CA PHE A 59 5.18 12.98 0.26
C PHE A 59 6.62 13.26 -0.17
N ASP A 60 6.83 14.42 -0.79
CA ASP A 60 8.16 14.91 -1.13
C ASP A 60 8.74 15.72 0.04
N TRP A 61 10.00 16.18 -0.08
CA TRP A 61 10.63 17.09 0.89
C TRP A 61 10.75 16.53 2.31
N MET A 62 11.26 15.29 2.43
CA MET A 62 11.58 14.69 3.72
C MET A 62 12.54 15.57 4.54
N GLY A 63 12.40 15.54 5.86
CA GLY A 63 13.12 16.38 6.81
C GLY A 63 12.38 17.67 7.18
N ASN A 64 11.27 17.98 6.48
CA ASN A 64 10.40 19.09 6.81
C ASN A 64 9.12 18.58 7.47
N ILE A 65 8.93 18.96 8.74
CA ILE A 65 7.75 18.58 9.53
C ILE A 65 6.42 19.01 8.89
N GLY A 66 6.42 20.15 8.18
CA GLY A 66 5.23 20.65 7.48
C GLY A 66 4.76 19.69 6.40
N HIS A 67 5.68 19.19 5.58
CA HIS A 67 5.35 18.22 4.52
C HIS A 67 4.92 16.86 5.09
N SER A 68 5.60 16.39 6.15
CA SER A 68 5.18 15.19 6.90
C SER A 68 3.74 15.29 7.43
N LEU A 69 3.35 16.46 7.96
CA LEU A 69 2.04 16.65 8.57
C LEU A 69 0.94 16.97 7.54
N TRP A 70 1.18 17.90 6.61
CA TRP A 70 0.14 18.48 5.77
C TRP A 70 0.00 17.80 4.40
N ASP A 71 1.09 17.35 3.81
CA ASP A 71 1.06 16.70 2.50
C ASP A 71 0.86 15.18 2.62
N ALA A 72 1.24 14.64 3.79
CA ALA A 72 1.16 13.22 4.10
C ALA A 72 0.06 12.87 5.10
N LEU A 73 0.26 13.18 6.38
CA LEU A 73 -0.62 12.67 7.45
C LEU A 73 -2.04 13.23 7.37
N TYR A 74 -2.20 14.52 7.05
CA TYR A 74 -3.51 15.16 6.92
C TYR A 74 -4.38 14.52 5.84
N PRO A 75 -3.95 14.41 4.55
CA PRO A 75 -4.77 13.77 3.52
C PRO A 75 -4.98 12.28 3.77
N ALA A 76 -4.01 11.57 4.37
CA ALA A 76 -4.21 10.19 4.80
C ALA A 76 -5.33 10.05 5.84
N TYR A 77 -5.35 10.94 6.85
CA TYR A 77 -6.40 10.96 7.86
C TYR A 77 -7.76 11.36 7.28
N VAL A 78 -7.81 12.35 6.39
CA VAL A 78 -9.03 12.72 5.66
C VAL A 78 -9.56 11.54 4.84
N ALA A 79 -8.69 10.75 4.20
CA ALA A 79 -9.10 9.55 3.50
C ALA A 79 -9.73 8.51 4.44
N LEU A 80 -9.15 8.28 5.62
CA LEU A 80 -9.75 7.40 6.64
C LEU A 80 -11.13 7.89 7.12
N ILE A 81 -11.36 9.19 7.18
CA ILE A 81 -12.68 9.77 7.50
C ILE A 81 -13.67 9.55 6.36
N ARG A 82 -13.25 9.83 5.12
CA ARG A 82 -14.08 9.71 3.91
C ARG A 82 -14.58 8.28 3.67
N PHE A 83 -13.83 7.28 4.14
CA PHE A 83 -14.25 5.89 4.15
C PHE A 83 -14.63 5.46 5.58
N PRO A 84 -15.83 5.80 6.09
CA PRO A 84 -16.23 5.35 7.42
C PRO A 84 -16.43 3.83 7.47
N PRO A 85 -16.20 3.16 8.61
CA PRO A 85 -15.76 3.70 9.90
C PRO A 85 -14.23 3.61 10.08
N ARG A 86 -13.42 3.76 9.03
CA ARG A 86 -11.98 3.42 9.10
C ARG A 86 -11.21 4.33 10.07
N HIS A 87 -11.56 5.61 10.17
CA HIS A 87 -10.96 6.55 11.13
C HIS A 87 -11.17 6.21 12.62
N VAL A 88 -12.17 5.40 12.98
CA VAL A 88 -12.38 4.97 14.39
C VAL A 88 -11.78 3.62 14.72
N ARG A 89 -11.18 2.93 13.73
CA ARG A 89 -10.51 1.65 13.94
C ARG A 89 -9.00 1.87 14.14
N PRO A 90 -8.32 1.03 14.93
CA PRO A 90 -6.86 1.01 14.91
C PRO A 90 -6.36 0.77 13.49
N PHE A 91 -5.44 1.61 13.03
CA PHE A 91 -4.85 1.51 11.71
C PHE A 91 -3.32 1.49 11.77
N ARG A 92 -2.74 0.87 10.76
CA ARG A 92 -1.31 0.86 10.48
C ARG A 92 -1.01 1.89 9.40
N ILE A 93 0.19 2.49 9.42
CA ILE A 93 0.64 3.34 8.34
C ILE A 93 1.58 2.56 7.42
N LEU A 94 1.38 2.64 6.11
CA LEU A 94 2.34 2.27 5.08
C LEU A 94 2.88 3.55 4.44
N ALA A 95 4.03 4.04 4.90
CA ALA A 95 4.58 5.30 4.43
C ALA A 95 5.64 5.09 3.34
N ALA A 96 5.55 5.89 2.27
CA ALA A 96 6.56 5.97 1.20
C ALA A 96 7.82 6.73 1.65
N LEU A 97 8.38 6.34 2.81
CA LEU A 97 9.60 6.95 3.33
C LEU A 97 10.81 6.53 2.48
N ARG A 98 11.73 7.46 2.26
CA ARG A 98 13.08 7.17 1.74
C ARG A 98 14.07 7.09 2.89
N GLN A 99 15.14 6.36 2.68
CA GLN A 99 16.24 6.31 3.65
C GLN A 99 16.93 7.68 3.69
N CYS A 100 16.78 8.40 4.80
CA CYS A 100 17.37 9.72 5.00
C CYS A 100 18.03 9.79 6.38
N SER A 101 19.33 10.10 6.41
CA SER A 101 20.07 10.36 7.65
C SER A 101 19.69 11.74 8.20
N GLY A 102 19.21 11.80 9.44
CA GLY A 102 18.83 13.06 10.10
C GLY A 102 17.40 13.55 9.81
N CYS A 103 16.62 12.83 9.00
CA CYS A 103 15.21 13.10 8.82
C CYS A 103 14.40 12.57 10.02
N HIS A 104 13.54 13.41 10.59
CA HIS A 104 12.65 13.02 11.71
C HIS A 104 11.29 12.50 11.25
N ASP A 105 11.06 12.33 9.94
CA ASP A 105 9.75 11.95 9.39
C ASP A 105 9.27 10.59 9.88
N GLU A 106 10.17 9.61 10.03
CA GLU A 106 9.81 8.31 10.59
C GLU A 106 9.30 8.44 12.03
N GLU A 107 9.96 9.26 12.84
CA GLU A 107 9.53 9.54 14.21
C GLU A 107 8.17 10.24 14.21
N ILE A 108 8.00 11.27 13.37
CA ILE A 108 6.74 12.00 13.24
C ILE A 108 5.61 11.06 12.85
N VAL A 109 5.78 10.28 11.77
CA VAL A 109 4.76 9.38 11.24
C VAL A 109 4.44 8.26 12.23
N SER A 110 5.45 7.67 12.87
CA SER A 110 5.24 6.57 13.83
C SER A 110 4.38 6.97 15.03
N ARG A 111 4.40 8.24 15.45
CA ARG A 111 3.54 8.76 16.52
C ARG A 111 2.04 8.72 16.17
N PHE A 112 1.68 8.68 14.88
CA PHE A 112 0.29 8.57 14.42
C PHE A 112 -0.06 7.15 13.95
N ALA A 113 0.92 6.26 13.91
CA ALA A 113 0.78 4.91 13.39
C ALA A 113 0.26 3.96 14.47
N GLY A 114 -1.01 4.08 14.85
CA GLY A 114 -1.59 3.43 16.03
C GLY A 114 -1.26 1.95 16.23
N VAL A 115 -1.28 1.15 15.14
CA VAL A 115 -0.91 -0.29 15.17
C VAL A 115 0.54 -0.55 14.75
N GLY A 116 1.20 0.46 14.19
CA GLY A 116 2.59 0.39 13.75
C GLY A 116 2.83 1.02 12.38
N LEU A 117 4.11 1.11 12.03
CA LEU A 117 4.59 1.70 10.78
C LEU A 117 5.22 0.63 9.89
N LEU A 118 4.72 0.52 8.66
CA LEU A 118 5.36 -0.18 7.56
C LEU A 118 6.09 0.83 6.68
N LYS A 119 7.33 0.52 6.35
CA LYS A 119 8.15 1.33 5.45
C LYS A 119 8.08 0.74 4.06
N GLN A 120 7.63 1.51 3.09
CA GLN A 120 7.43 1.03 1.72
C GLN A 120 8.72 0.46 1.11
N TYR A 121 9.88 1.07 1.37
CA TYR A 121 11.14 0.55 0.83
C TYR A 121 11.46 -0.86 1.34
N VAL A 122 11.13 -1.18 2.61
CA VAL A 122 11.30 -2.53 3.17
C VAL A 122 10.37 -3.53 2.48
N LEU A 123 9.10 -3.16 2.26
CA LEU A 123 8.17 -4.01 1.51
C LEU A 123 8.61 -4.20 0.06
N ASN A 124 9.16 -3.16 -0.57
CA ASN A 124 9.72 -3.26 -1.92
C ASN A 124 10.88 -4.25 -1.96
N ASP A 125 11.81 -4.19 -1.02
CA ASP A 125 12.94 -5.13 -0.94
C ASP A 125 12.44 -6.56 -0.71
N MET A 126 11.47 -6.74 0.19
CA MET A 126 10.86 -8.05 0.46
C MET A 126 10.00 -8.57 -0.70
N SER A 127 9.52 -7.70 -1.59
CA SER A 127 8.68 -8.10 -2.74
C SER A 127 9.45 -8.88 -3.80
N VAL A 128 10.78 -8.97 -3.68
CA VAL A 128 11.62 -9.91 -4.43
C VAL A 128 11.36 -11.33 -3.92
N GLY A 129 10.25 -11.92 -4.36
CA GLY A 129 9.85 -13.29 -4.04
C GLY A 129 8.62 -13.41 -3.13
N ASN A 130 8.22 -12.34 -2.45
CA ASN A 130 7.01 -12.33 -1.62
C ASN A 130 5.90 -11.47 -2.22
N TRP A 131 4.66 -11.90 -1.99
CA TRP A 131 3.47 -11.12 -2.31
C TRP A 131 2.81 -10.67 -1.03
N PHE A 132 2.24 -9.48 -1.03
CA PHE A 132 1.53 -8.92 0.10
C PHE A 132 0.08 -8.66 -0.26
N VAL A 133 -0.84 -9.02 0.63
CA VAL A 133 -2.26 -8.72 0.51
C VAL A 133 -2.69 -7.95 1.75
N PHE A 134 -3.34 -6.81 1.55
CA PHE A 134 -3.90 -6.02 2.64
C PHE A 134 -5.39 -6.35 2.76
N ASP A 135 -5.88 -6.58 3.98
CA ASP A 135 -7.33 -6.70 4.22
C ASP A 135 -8.05 -5.42 3.76
N GLU A 136 -7.52 -4.27 4.18
CA GLU A 136 -8.00 -2.95 3.80
C GLU A 136 -6.82 -1.99 3.61
N LEU A 137 -6.73 -1.40 2.42
CA LEU A 137 -5.74 -0.37 2.10
C LEU A 137 -6.46 0.92 1.68
N VAL A 138 -6.31 1.97 2.50
CA VAL A 138 -6.84 3.31 2.23
C VAL A 138 -5.69 4.18 1.76
N MET A 139 -5.80 4.81 0.60
CA MET A 139 -4.77 5.70 0.07
C MET A 139 -5.22 7.15 0.17
N GLY A 140 -4.35 8.01 0.68
CA GLY A 140 -4.55 9.46 0.70
C GLY A 140 -3.23 10.17 0.53
N CYS A 141 -3.05 10.86 -0.59
CA CYS A 141 -1.91 11.76 -0.83
C CYS A 141 -2.44 13.17 -1.05
N GLY A 142 -1.70 14.17 -0.58
CA GLY A 142 -1.92 15.58 -0.89
C GLY A 142 -1.53 15.93 -2.31
#